data_AF-A0A355S5P5-F1
#
_entry.id   AF-A0A355S5P5-F1
#
_cell.length_a   1.000
_cell.length_b   1.000
_cell.length_c   1.000
_cell.angle_alpha   90.00
_cell.angle_beta   90.00
_cell.angle_gamma   90.00
#
_symmetry.space_group_name_H-M   'P 1'
#
loop_
_entity.id
_entity.type
_entity.pdbx_description
1 polymer ?
#
loop_
_entity_poly.entity_id
_entity_poly.type
_entity_poly.pdbx_seq_one_letter_code
_entity_poly.pdbx_strand_id
1 'polypeptide(L)'
;DIIKDDELVADAPHCRLADRVKAVMEAVKRADLEKGEKTLYAFNITDRTDKLKENAYHAIDAGANCLMVNYFTVGLDAVRMLTEDENINVPILGHSDFTGAVYESPWSGVSASLIGAKLPRLAGVDMIIALSPYGKFPMMMDTFINMGYQMLSPLSNIKPVFPMPGGGTTQGHVEDIIKKFGRDVIIAAGGAIHGHPMGPAAGAKAFRQAIDAVIAGKTLEEAGKQYSELNAALDAWGIYTEPQSGIFDLKG
;
A
#
# COMPACT_ATOMS: atom_id res chain seq x y z
N ASP A 1 9.63 -3.33 5.75
CA ASP A 1 9.60 -1.86 5.53
C ASP A 1 8.40 -1.21 6.18
N ILE A 2 7.17 -1.58 5.81
CA ILE A 2 5.96 -0.94 6.31
C ILE A 2 4.94 -2.00 6.76
N ILE A 3 4.28 -1.75 7.89
CA ILE A 3 3.09 -2.46 8.37
C ILE A 3 1.97 -1.42 8.49
N LYS A 4 0.72 -1.81 8.34
CA LYS A 4 -0.45 -0.94 8.55
C LYS A 4 -1.46 -1.61 9.47
N ASP A 5 -2.22 -0.82 10.20
CA ASP A 5 -3.52 -1.29 10.70
C ASP A 5 -4.39 -1.72 9.51
N ASP A 6 -5.32 -2.65 9.72
CA ASP A 6 -6.45 -2.81 8.80
C ASP A 6 -7.30 -1.52 8.80
N GLU A 7 -7.84 -1.12 7.65
CA GLU A 7 -8.58 0.14 7.50
C GLU A 7 -9.87 0.21 8.32
N LEU A 8 -10.33 -0.94 8.81
CA LEU A 8 -11.50 -1.08 9.67
C LEU A 8 -11.15 -1.00 11.16
N VAL A 9 -9.87 -0.96 11.53
CA VAL A 9 -9.43 -0.78 12.92
C VAL A 9 -9.70 0.66 13.34
N ALA A 10 -10.66 0.84 14.23
CA ALA A 10 -11.02 2.11 14.84
C ALA A 10 -10.45 2.23 16.27
N ASP A 11 -10.97 3.17 17.07
CA ASP A 11 -10.60 3.36 18.48
C ASP A 11 -11.54 2.60 19.45
N ALA A 12 -11.57 1.28 19.34
CA ALA A 12 -12.43 0.45 20.19
C ALA A 12 -11.91 0.38 21.64
N PRO A 13 -12.78 0.21 22.66
CA PRO A 13 -12.36 0.17 24.07
C PRO A 13 -11.28 -0.86 24.44
N HIS A 14 -11.19 -1.97 23.69
CA HIS A 14 -10.23 -3.05 23.92
C HIS A 14 -8.94 -2.90 23.10
N CYS A 15 -8.85 -1.89 22.23
CA CYS A 15 -7.70 -1.64 21.35
C CYS A 15 -7.59 -0.14 21.03
N ARG A 16 -7.48 0.67 22.09
CA ARG A 16 -7.39 2.13 21.95
C ARG A 16 -6.16 2.55 21.16
N LEU A 17 -6.27 3.63 20.38
CA LEU A 17 -5.22 4.13 19.50
C LEU A 17 -3.90 4.34 20.24
N ALA A 18 -3.90 5.10 21.33
CA ALA A 18 -2.67 5.40 22.07
C ALA A 18 -2.02 4.14 22.68
N ASP A 19 -2.83 3.19 23.17
CA ASP A 19 -2.32 1.94 23.75
C ASP A 19 -1.75 1.01 22.67
N ARG A 20 -2.44 0.94 21.52
CA ARG A 20 -1.99 0.21 20.33
C ARG A 20 -0.66 0.77 19.82
N VAL A 21 -0.55 2.09 19.70
CA VAL A 21 0.69 2.76 19.29
C VAL A 21 1.85 2.35 20.20
N LYS A 22 1.70 2.49 21.52
CA LYS A 22 2.77 2.16 22.47
C LYS A 22 3.21 0.69 22.36
N ALA A 23 2.26 -0.24 22.36
CA ALA A 23 2.54 -1.67 22.30
C ALA A 23 3.22 -2.07 20.98
N VAL A 24 2.72 -1.57 19.85
CA VAL A 24 3.26 -1.86 18.52
C VAL A 24 4.64 -1.24 18.34
N MET A 25 4.83 0.02 18.75
CA MET A 25 6.12 0.70 18.59
C MET A 25 7.22 0.10 19.47
N GLU A 26 6.89 -0.46 20.63
CA GLU A 26 7.83 -1.27 21.40
C GLU A 26 8.27 -2.53 20.63
N ALA A 27 7.34 -3.24 20.01
CA ALA A 27 7.65 -4.41 19.18
C ALA A 27 8.46 -4.05 17.93
N VAL A 28 8.10 -2.95 17.24
CA VAL A 28 8.84 -2.41 16.11
C VAL A 28 10.28 -2.09 16.51
N LYS A 29 10.49 -1.44 17.66
CA LYS A 29 11.84 -1.12 18.14
C LYS A 29 12.69 -2.37 18.37
N ARG A 30 12.12 -3.43 18.93
CA ARG A 30 12.82 -4.72 19.10
C ARG A 30 13.17 -5.34 17.75
N ALA A 31 12.20 -5.41 16.83
CA ALA A 31 12.43 -5.94 15.49
C ALA A 31 13.50 -5.15 14.72
N ASP A 32 13.48 -3.81 14.81
CA ASP A 32 14.47 -2.93 14.19
C ASP A 32 15.89 -3.17 14.72
N LEU A 33 16.05 -3.49 16.01
CA LEU A 33 17.35 -3.85 16.59
C LEU A 33 17.88 -5.19 16.06
N GLU A 34 16.99 -6.17 15.87
CA GLU A 34 17.36 -7.49 15.36
C GLU A 34 17.71 -7.45 13.86
N LYS A 35 16.91 -6.74 13.06
CA LYS A 35 17.09 -6.70 11.59
C LYS A 35 18.03 -5.62 11.09
N GLY A 36 18.34 -4.61 11.91
CA GLY A 36 19.23 -3.50 11.53
C GLY A 36 18.62 -2.50 10.53
N GLU A 37 17.33 -2.63 10.22
CA GLU A 37 16.58 -1.74 9.32
C GLU A 37 15.41 -1.12 10.08
N LYS A 38 14.87 0.01 9.61
CA LYS A 38 13.69 0.65 10.23
C LYS A 38 12.37 0.10 9.70
N THR A 39 11.31 0.19 10.52
CA THR A 39 9.94 -0.17 10.13
C THR A 39 9.01 1.01 10.36
N LEU A 40 8.21 1.37 9.36
CA LEU A 40 7.04 2.22 9.56
C LEU A 40 5.84 1.37 9.96
N TYR A 41 5.04 1.86 10.90
CA TYR A 41 3.73 1.30 11.18
C TYR A 41 2.68 2.39 10.97
N ALA A 42 1.83 2.22 9.96
CA ALA A 42 0.77 3.17 9.61
C ALA A 42 -0.46 2.91 10.49
N PHE A 43 -0.60 3.69 11.56
CA PHE A 43 -1.73 3.59 12.50
C PHE A 43 -2.96 4.27 11.91
N ASN A 44 -4.09 3.57 11.91
CA ASN A 44 -5.34 4.14 11.40
C ASN A 44 -5.88 5.20 12.36
N ILE A 45 -6.05 6.42 11.87
CA ILE A 45 -6.77 7.49 12.57
C ILE A 45 -8.19 7.59 11.99
N THR A 46 -9.18 7.48 12.88
CA THR A 46 -10.61 7.42 12.55
C THR A 46 -11.36 8.43 13.42
N ASP A 47 -12.70 8.35 13.46
CA ASP A 47 -13.65 9.28 14.12
C ASP A 47 -14.16 10.39 13.18
N ARG A 48 -14.97 11.30 13.72
CA ARG A 48 -15.48 12.47 13.02
C ARG A 48 -14.35 13.43 12.63
N THR A 49 -14.57 14.16 11.54
CA THR A 49 -13.62 15.13 10.98
C THR A 49 -13.12 16.16 11.99
N ASP A 50 -13.96 16.62 12.92
CA ASP A 50 -13.61 17.61 13.95
C ASP A 50 -12.59 17.11 14.99
N LYS A 51 -12.40 15.79 15.09
CA LYS A 51 -11.44 15.16 16.01
C LYS A 51 -10.19 14.61 15.32
N LEU A 52 -10.15 14.63 13.98
CA LEU A 52 -9.14 13.91 13.23
C LEU A 52 -7.72 14.42 13.53
N LYS A 53 -7.56 15.75 13.66
CA LYS A 53 -6.28 16.37 14.04
C LYS A 53 -5.83 15.99 15.44
N GLU A 54 -6.76 16.05 16.41
CA GLU A 54 -6.48 15.66 17.79
C GLU A 54 -6.05 14.19 17.88
N ASN A 55 -6.72 13.30 17.13
CA ASN A 55 -6.34 11.90 17.04
C ASN A 55 -4.96 11.68 16.42
N ALA A 56 -4.59 12.48 15.40
CA ALA A 56 -3.25 12.45 14.82
C ALA A 56 -2.19 12.86 15.84
N TYR A 57 -2.41 13.95 16.58
CA TYR A 57 -1.50 14.39 17.64
C TYR A 57 -1.36 13.33 18.74
N HIS A 58 -2.48 12.78 19.22
CA HIS A 58 -2.45 11.72 20.22
C HIS A 58 -1.68 10.48 19.77
N ALA A 59 -1.78 10.10 18.49
CA ALA A 59 -0.99 9.00 17.93
C ALA A 59 0.50 9.33 17.91
N ILE A 60 0.88 10.53 17.44
CA ILE A 60 2.27 10.98 17.35
C ILE A 60 2.89 11.11 18.76
N ASP A 61 2.17 11.72 19.71
CA ASP A 61 2.59 11.84 21.11
C ASP A 61 2.78 10.47 21.78
N ALA A 62 1.98 9.47 21.37
CA ALA A 62 2.15 8.09 21.81
C ALA A 62 3.33 7.36 21.13
N GLY A 63 3.93 7.95 20.09
CA GLY A 63 5.11 7.45 19.40
C GLY A 63 4.88 6.93 17.98
N ALA A 64 3.73 7.20 17.36
CA ALA A 64 3.44 6.78 16.00
C ALA A 64 4.46 7.37 15.02
N ASN A 65 4.96 6.55 14.09
CA ASN A 65 5.93 6.97 13.08
C ASN A 65 5.36 7.05 11.66
N CYS A 66 4.08 6.69 11.48
CA CYS A 66 3.32 6.81 10.25
C CYS A 66 1.83 6.78 10.60
N LEU A 67 1.02 7.53 9.87
CA LEU A 67 -0.43 7.53 10.01
C LEU A 67 -1.08 6.91 8.77
N MET A 68 -2.29 6.38 8.95
CA MET A 68 -3.16 5.98 7.86
C MET A 68 -4.51 6.69 8.00
N VAL A 69 -5.05 7.11 6.86
CA VAL A 69 -6.37 7.73 6.79
C VAL A 69 -7.15 7.17 5.61
N ASN A 70 -8.42 6.87 5.84
CA ASN A 70 -9.38 6.44 4.83
C ASN A 70 -9.83 7.66 4.00
N TYR A 71 -8.98 8.09 3.05
CA TYR A 71 -9.04 9.43 2.46
C TYR A 71 -10.37 9.74 1.77
N PHE A 72 -11.04 8.72 1.23
CA PHE A 72 -12.30 8.93 0.54
C PHE A 72 -13.44 9.16 1.53
N THR A 73 -13.52 8.35 2.57
CA THR A 73 -14.65 8.36 3.52
C THR A 73 -14.55 9.53 4.50
N VAL A 74 -13.34 9.97 4.88
CA VAL A 74 -13.16 11.19 5.67
C VAL A 74 -13.25 12.47 4.82
N GLY A 75 -13.03 12.35 3.50
CA GLY A 75 -13.03 13.45 2.54
C GLY A 75 -11.66 14.09 2.31
N LEU A 76 -11.38 14.48 1.07
CA LEU A 76 -10.07 15.01 0.64
C LEU A 76 -9.67 16.32 1.36
N ASP A 77 -10.64 17.17 1.69
CA ASP A 77 -10.37 18.41 2.42
C ASP A 77 -9.95 18.12 3.88
N ALA A 78 -10.56 17.10 4.51
CA ALA A 78 -10.14 16.65 5.83
C ALA A 78 -8.73 16.05 5.82
N VAL A 79 -8.35 15.38 4.73
CA VAL A 79 -6.97 14.91 4.53
C VAL A 79 -6.01 16.09 4.41
N ARG A 80 -6.37 17.15 3.66
CA ARG A 80 -5.55 18.37 3.57
C ARG A 80 -5.35 19.04 4.93
N MET A 81 -6.38 19.06 5.78
CA MET A 81 -6.22 19.57 7.15
C MET A 81 -5.13 18.84 7.95
N LEU A 82 -4.83 17.58 7.62
CA LEU A 82 -3.76 16.81 8.24
C LEU A 82 -2.41 17.05 7.56
N THR A 83 -2.37 16.97 6.24
CA THR A 83 -1.13 17.03 5.45
C THR A 83 -0.53 18.44 5.37
N GLU A 84 -1.33 19.47 5.61
CA GLU A 84 -0.87 20.87 5.68
C GLU A 84 -0.53 21.31 7.12
N ASP A 85 -0.73 20.46 8.13
CA ASP A 85 -0.39 20.79 9.51
C ASP A 85 1.09 20.51 9.80
N GLU A 86 1.86 21.55 10.11
CA GLU A 86 3.29 21.45 10.39
C GLU A 86 3.63 20.61 11.64
N ASN A 87 2.66 20.37 12.53
CA ASN A 87 2.83 19.51 13.71
C ASN A 87 2.64 18.03 13.39
N ILE A 88 2.08 17.69 12.22
CA ILE A 88 1.94 16.32 11.73
C ILE A 88 3.12 16.02 10.81
N ASN A 89 4.26 15.72 11.42
CA ASN A 89 5.54 15.52 10.72
C ASN A 89 5.91 14.04 10.56
N VAL A 90 4.93 13.20 10.21
CA VAL A 90 5.11 11.77 9.91
C VAL A 90 4.41 11.44 8.59
N PRO A 91 4.86 10.41 7.84
CA PRO A 91 4.22 10.04 6.58
C PRO A 91 2.75 9.64 6.78
N ILE A 92 1.92 9.95 5.78
CA ILE A 92 0.49 9.62 5.75
C ILE A 92 0.19 8.66 4.60
N LEU A 93 -0.33 7.49 4.94
CA LEU A 93 -0.90 6.51 4.03
C LEU A 93 -2.38 6.82 3.77
N GLY A 94 -2.72 7.12 2.52
CA GLY A 94 -4.10 7.19 2.05
C GLY A 94 -4.64 5.80 1.71
N HIS A 95 -5.60 5.31 2.50
CA HIS A 95 -6.34 4.08 2.19
C HIS A 95 -7.52 4.36 1.24
N SER A 96 -7.67 3.53 0.22
CA SER A 96 -8.64 3.71 -0.87
C SER A 96 -10.00 3.03 -0.61
N ASP A 97 -10.39 2.85 0.65
CA ASP A 97 -11.67 2.24 1.00
C ASP A 97 -12.82 3.06 0.38
N PHE A 98 -13.90 2.37 0.03
CA PHE A 98 -15.10 2.96 -0.58
C PHE A 98 -14.93 3.62 -1.96
N THR A 99 -13.71 3.87 -2.44
CA THR A 99 -13.45 4.50 -3.75
C THR A 99 -14.10 3.75 -4.92
N GLY A 100 -14.16 2.42 -4.86
CA GLY A 100 -14.85 1.60 -5.87
C GLY A 100 -16.33 1.95 -6.06
N ALA A 101 -17.00 2.46 -5.02
CA ALA A 101 -18.40 2.89 -5.14
C ALA A 101 -18.59 4.03 -6.14
N VAL A 102 -17.54 4.79 -6.47
CA VAL A 102 -17.63 5.96 -7.36
C VAL A 102 -16.90 5.81 -8.69
N TYR A 103 -16.01 4.84 -8.88
CA TYR A 103 -15.28 4.69 -10.15
C TYR A 103 -15.62 3.43 -10.95
N GLU A 104 -16.33 2.45 -10.38
CA GLU A 104 -16.58 1.15 -11.03
C GLU A 104 -17.61 1.23 -12.17
N SER A 105 -18.49 2.25 -12.17
CA SER A 105 -19.49 2.42 -13.23
C SER A 105 -18.81 2.90 -14.53
N PRO A 106 -19.06 2.25 -15.68
CA PRO A 106 -18.53 2.73 -16.96
C PRO A 106 -19.26 3.98 -17.50
N TRP A 107 -20.39 4.38 -16.89
CA TRP A 107 -21.25 5.46 -17.39
C TRP A 107 -21.36 6.67 -16.46
N SER A 108 -20.95 6.54 -15.20
CA SER A 108 -21.19 7.55 -14.17
C SER A 108 -20.11 7.53 -13.09
N GLY A 109 -20.05 8.60 -12.30
CA GLY A 109 -19.08 8.72 -11.21
C GLY A 109 -17.81 9.47 -11.63
N VAL A 110 -16.67 9.04 -11.13
CA VAL A 110 -15.36 9.66 -11.36
C VAL A 110 -14.34 8.62 -11.78
N SER A 111 -13.34 8.98 -12.59
CA SER A 111 -12.35 8.01 -13.03
C SER A 111 -11.48 7.50 -11.86
N ALA A 112 -11.08 6.22 -11.93
CA ALA A 112 -10.16 5.62 -10.96
C ALA A 112 -8.83 6.38 -10.88
N SER A 113 -8.33 6.89 -12.01
CA SER A 113 -7.12 7.72 -12.05
C SER A 113 -7.26 9.06 -11.33
N LEU A 114 -8.47 9.61 -11.25
CA LEU A 114 -8.71 10.85 -10.51
C LEU A 114 -8.81 10.56 -9.01
N ILE A 115 -9.74 9.68 -8.60
CA ILE A 115 -10.04 9.44 -7.18
C ILE A 115 -9.03 8.52 -6.49
N GLY A 116 -8.42 7.62 -7.23
CA GLY A 116 -7.44 6.64 -6.74
C GLY A 116 -5.99 7.10 -6.84
N ALA A 117 -5.69 8.22 -7.50
CA ALA A 117 -4.31 8.67 -7.70
C ALA A 117 -4.15 10.19 -7.59
N LYS A 118 -4.71 10.96 -8.52
CA LYS A 118 -4.42 12.41 -8.61
C LYS A 118 -4.93 13.20 -7.42
N LEU A 119 -6.19 13.00 -7.02
CA LEU A 119 -6.80 13.76 -5.93
C LEU A 119 -6.16 13.47 -4.55
N PRO A 120 -5.96 12.21 -4.13
CA PRO A 120 -5.25 11.94 -2.87
C PRO A 120 -3.80 12.47 -2.89
N ARG A 121 -3.09 12.41 -4.03
CA ARG A 121 -1.78 13.05 -4.19
C ARG A 121 -1.84 14.57 -3.97
N LEU A 122 -2.82 15.24 -4.57
CA LEU A 122 -3.03 16.68 -4.38
C LEU A 122 -3.47 17.01 -2.96
N ALA A 123 -4.13 16.08 -2.27
CA ALA A 123 -4.46 16.20 -0.85
C ALA A 123 -3.25 15.98 0.07
N GLY A 124 -2.08 15.62 -0.47
CA GLY A 124 -0.80 15.64 0.24
C GLY A 124 -0.40 14.33 0.92
N VAL A 125 -1.07 13.20 0.65
CA VAL A 125 -0.64 11.90 1.21
C VAL A 125 0.68 11.43 0.58
N ASP A 126 1.47 10.68 1.33
CA ASP A 126 2.80 10.20 0.90
C ASP A 126 2.75 8.82 0.21
N MET A 127 1.70 8.05 0.50
CA MET A 127 1.48 6.71 -0.03
C MET A 127 0.00 6.50 -0.32
N ILE A 128 -0.33 5.76 -1.37
CA ILE A 128 -1.72 5.43 -1.72
C ILE A 128 -1.87 3.93 -1.97
N ILE A 129 -2.81 3.29 -1.30
CA ILE A 129 -3.25 1.94 -1.69
C ILE A 129 -3.86 1.99 -3.09
N ALA A 130 -3.17 1.38 -4.04
CA ALA A 130 -3.61 1.27 -5.43
C ALA A 130 -4.20 -0.13 -5.65
N LEU A 131 -5.50 -0.19 -5.93
CA LEU A 131 -6.18 -1.47 -6.19
C LEU A 131 -5.63 -2.08 -7.49
N SER A 132 -5.03 -3.27 -7.36
CA SER A 132 -4.38 -3.95 -8.46
C SER A 132 -5.34 -4.87 -9.23
N PRO A 133 -5.08 -5.11 -10.52
CA PRO A 133 -5.89 -6.00 -11.37
C PRO A 133 -5.52 -7.49 -11.18
N TYR A 134 -4.60 -7.81 -10.27
CA TYR A 134 -4.04 -9.15 -10.12
C TYR A 134 -4.94 -10.14 -9.37
N GLY A 135 -5.89 -9.64 -8.60
CA GLY A 135 -6.69 -10.46 -7.71
C GLY A 135 -8.17 -10.14 -7.76
N LYS A 136 -8.67 -9.55 -6.68
CA LYS A 136 -10.12 -9.49 -6.39
C LYS A 136 -10.85 -8.42 -7.20
N PHE A 137 -10.15 -7.38 -7.65
CA PHE A 137 -10.78 -6.17 -8.16
C PHE A 137 -10.87 -6.17 -9.69
N PRO A 138 -12.02 -5.78 -10.28
CA PRO A 138 -12.22 -5.72 -11.73
C PRO A 138 -11.55 -4.47 -12.34
N MET A 139 -10.27 -4.25 -12.03
CA MET A 139 -9.47 -3.15 -12.55
C MET A 139 -8.85 -3.53 -13.89
N MET A 140 -8.91 -2.64 -14.89
CA MET A 140 -8.15 -2.84 -16.13
C MET A 140 -6.67 -2.55 -15.91
N MET A 141 -5.78 -3.33 -16.53
CA MET A 141 -4.34 -3.14 -16.40
C MET A 141 -3.91 -1.73 -16.83
N ASP A 142 -4.43 -1.22 -17.95
CA ASP A 142 -4.12 0.14 -18.42
C ASP A 142 -4.55 1.22 -17.42
N THR A 143 -5.68 1.01 -16.73
CA THR A 143 -6.14 1.95 -15.69
C THR A 143 -5.21 1.93 -14.49
N PHE A 144 -4.77 0.74 -14.07
CA PHE A 144 -3.81 0.54 -12.99
C PHE A 144 -2.43 1.17 -13.32
N ILE A 145 -1.92 0.96 -14.53
CA ILE A 145 -0.67 1.58 -14.99
C ILE A 145 -0.83 3.11 -15.04
N ASN A 146 -1.93 3.61 -15.59
CA ASN A 146 -2.20 5.05 -15.66
C ASN A 146 -2.28 5.67 -14.25
N MET A 147 -2.90 5.00 -13.28
CA MET A 147 -2.90 5.44 -11.88
C MET A 147 -1.48 5.61 -11.34
N GLY A 148 -0.60 4.61 -11.52
CA GLY A 148 0.80 4.73 -11.10
C GLY A 148 1.53 5.88 -11.80
N TYR A 149 1.28 6.13 -13.08
CA TYR A 149 1.85 7.31 -13.75
C TYR A 149 1.32 8.62 -13.17
N GLN A 150 0.03 8.73 -12.83
CA GLN A 150 -0.50 9.94 -12.17
C GLN A 150 0.10 10.14 -10.77
N MET A 151 0.52 9.06 -10.09
CA MET A 151 1.18 9.12 -8.80
C MET A 151 2.65 9.56 -8.90
N LEU A 152 3.36 9.11 -9.93
CA LEU A 152 4.82 9.26 -10.04
C LEU A 152 5.27 10.42 -10.93
N SER A 153 4.49 10.77 -11.96
CA SER A 153 4.91 11.76 -12.97
C SER A 153 5.07 13.16 -12.36
N PRO A 154 5.96 14.01 -12.90
CA PRO A 154 6.07 15.41 -12.49
C PRO A 154 4.72 16.14 -12.53
N LEU A 155 4.40 16.87 -11.46
CA LEU A 155 3.15 17.63 -11.34
C LEU A 155 3.41 19.00 -10.71
N SER A 156 3.92 19.94 -11.51
CA SER A 156 4.30 21.29 -11.03
C SER A 156 5.20 21.19 -9.79
N ASN A 157 4.82 21.83 -8.68
CA ASN A 157 5.50 21.82 -7.39
C ASN A 157 5.04 20.69 -6.44
N ILE A 158 4.17 19.78 -6.89
CA ILE A 158 3.66 18.66 -6.08
C ILE A 158 4.58 17.45 -6.24
N LYS A 159 5.13 16.97 -5.12
CA LYS A 159 6.00 15.78 -5.09
C LYS A 159 5.26 14.53 -5.58
N PRO A 160 5.99 13.51 -6.09
CA PRO A 160 5.43 12.18 -6.32
C PRO A 160 4.85 11.58 -5.04
N VAL A 161 3.91 10.65 -5.19
CA VAL A 161 3.34 9.82 -4.12
C VAL A 161 3.65 8.36 -4.42
N PHE A 162 3.93 7.55 -3.39
CA PHE A 162 4.21 6.14 -3.60
C PHE A 162 2.94 5.36 -3.98
N PRO A 163 2.88 4.73 -5.17
CA PRO A 163 1.86 3.74 -5.45
C PRO A 163 2.08 2.52 -4.55
N MET A 164 0.99 2.03 -3.96
CA MET A 164 1.00 0.79 -3.20
C MET A 164 0.06 -0.26 -3.81
N PRO A 165 0.47 -0.95 -4.90
CA PRO A 165 -0.32 -2.04 -5.49
C PRO A 165 -0.71 -3.09 -4.44
N GLY A 166 -2.01 -3.26 -4.24
CA GLY A 166 -2.58 -4.22 -3.30
C GLY A 166 -3.84 -4.90 -3.84
N GLY A 167 -4.44 -5.80 -3.07
CA GLY A 167 -5.67 -6.48 -3.48
C GLY A 167 -5.47 -7.80 -4.22
N GLY A 168 -4.69 -8.71 -3.64
CA GLY A 168 -4.33 -10.00 -4.23
C GLY A 168 -2.88 -10.08 -4.72
N THR A 169 -2.08 -9.06 -4.42
CA THR A 169 -0.65 -9.04 -4.75
C THR A 169 0.13 -10.06 -3.94
N THR A 170 0.77 -11.00 -4.64
CA THR A 170 1.67 -12.04 -4.09
C THR A 170 3.11 -11.83 -4.56
N GLN A 171 4.03 -12.65 -4.07
CA GLN A 171 5.45 -12.69 -4.44
C GLN A 171 5.63 -12.90 -5.95
N GLY A 172 4.73 -13.66 -6.59
CA GLY A 172 4.72 -13.90 -8.03
C GLY A 172 4.48 -12.67 -8.91
N HIS A 173 4.06 -11.54 -8.32
CA HIS A 173 3.79 -10.29 -9.03
C HIS A 173 4.95 -9.29 -8.95
N VAL A 174 5.97 -9.57 -8.14
CA VAL A 174 7.06 -8.62 -7.84
C VAL A 174 7.78 -8.18 -9.12
N GLU A 175 8.09 -9.13 -10.01
CA GLU A 175 8.78 -8.83 -11.29
C GLU A 175 7.94 -7.93 -12.19
N ASP A 176 6.65 -8.21 -12.32
CA ASP A 176 5.73 -7.43 -13.15
C ASP A 176 5.55 -6.00 -12.61
N ILE A 177 5.37 -5.86 -11.31
CA ILE A 177 5.22 -4.55 -10.64
C ILE A 177 6.48 -3.70 -10.82
N ILE A 178 7.67 -4.28 -10.58
CA ILE A 178 8.94 -3.56 -10.74
C ILE A 178 9.18 -3.19 -12.20
N LYS A 179 8.80 -4.05 -13.16
CA LYS A 179 8.90 -3.74 -14.59
C LYS A 179 8.00 -2.56 -14.98
N LYS A 180 6.81 -2.44 -14.39
CA LYS A 180 5.83 -1.39 -14.70
C LYS A 180 6.13 -0.06 -14.02
N PHE A 181 6.48 -0.07 -12.73
CA PHE A 181 6.63 1.15 -11.93
C PHE A 181 8.06 1.47 -11.51
N GLY A 182 9.02 0.60 -11.81
CA GLY A 182 10.40 0.77 -11.39
C GLY A 182 10.58 0.53 -9.88
N ARG A 183 11.43 1.35 -9.26
CA ARG A 183 11.79 1.22 -7.84
C ARG A 183 10.93 2.06 -6.90
N ASP A 184 10.21 3.04 -7.44
CA ASP A 184 9.39 3.96 -6.66
C ASP A 184 7.98 3.39 -6.45
N VAL A 185 7.89 2.21 -5.85
CA VAL A 185 6.65 1.47 -5.58
C VAL A 185 6.75 0.70 -4.27
N ILE A 186 5.64 0.58 -3.53
CA ILE A 186 5.57 -0.24 -2.32
C ILE A 186 4.62 -1.40 -2.58
N ILE A 187 5.07 -2.64 -2.41
CA ILE A 187 4.24 -3.80 -2.69
C ILE A 187 3.36 -4.12 -1.47
N ALA A 188 2.05 -3.88 -1.56
CA ALA A 188 1.11 -4.13 -0.48
C ALA A 188 0.68 -5.61 -0.45
N ALA A 189 1.57 -6.43 0.12
CA ALA A 189 1.46 -7.89 0.18
C ALA A 189 0.21 -8.43 0.92
N GLY A 190 -0.29 -7.69 1.92
CA GLY A 190 -1.47 -8.06 2.71
C GLY A 190 -1.49 -9.53 3.14
N GLY A 191 -2.51 -10.28 2.68
CA GLY A 191 -2.71 -11.69 3.00
C GLY A 191 -1.61 -12.64 2.51
N ALA A 192 -0.81 -12.28 1.50
CA ALA A 192 0.25 -13.15 0.97
C ALA A 192 1.43 -13.33 1.95
N ILE A 193 1.59 -12.42 2.92
CA ILE A 193 2.53 -12.63 4.03
C ILE A 193 1.93 -13.67 4.99
N HIS A 194 0.72 -13.43 5.50
CA HIS A 194 0.13 -14.27 6.54
C HIS A 194 -0.27 -15.67 6.04
N GLY A 195 -0.72 -15.78 4.80
CA GLY A 195 -1.14 -17.03 4.16
C GLY A 195 0.02 -17.85 3.58
N HIS A 196 1.27 -17.43 3.79
CA HIS A 196 2.43 -18.16 3.30
C HIS A 196 2.50 -19.58 3.89
N PRO A 197 2.78 -20.64 3.09
CA PRO A 197 2.77 -22.03 3.59
C PRO A 197 3.71 -22.31 4.77
N MET A 198 4.77 -21.51 4.89
CA MET A 198 5.77 -21.60 5.97
C MET A 198 5.58 -20.53 7.07
N GLY A 199 4.43 -19.85 7.08
CA GLY A 199 4.08 -18.83 8.06
C GLY A 199 4.55 -17.40 7.72
N PRO A 200 4.12 -16.40 8.51
CA PRO A 200 4.26 -14.98 8.17
C PRO A 200 5.70 -14.49 8.00
N ALA A 201 6.62 -14.95 8.85
CA ALA A 201 8.03 -14.56 8.76
C ALA A 201 8.65 -15.01 7.42
N ALA A 202 8.33 -16.23 6.98
CA ALA A 202 8.75 -16.73 5.67
C ALA A 202 8.07 -15.98 4.52
N GLY A 203 6.80 -15.61 4.67
CA GLY A 203 6.09 -14.79 3.69
C GLY A 203 6.75 -13.43 3.46
N ALA A 204 7.10 -12.72 4.53
CA ALA A 204 7.81 -11.45 4.45
C ALA A 204 9.22 -11.61 3.86
N LYS A 205 9.95 -12.67 4.25
CA LYS A 205 11.27 -12.99 3.71
C LYS A 205 11.22 -13.32 2.21
N ALA A 206 10.20 -14.04 1.77
CA ALA A 206 9.98 -14.37 0.37
C ALA A 206 9.77 -13.12 -0.51
N PHE A 207 9.05 -12.11 -0.02
CA PHE A 207 8.95 -10.83 -0.71
C PHE A 207 10.30 -10.12 -0.83
N ARG A 208 11.11 -10.08 0.24
CA ARG A 208 12.46 -9.48 0.18
C ARG A 208 13.37 -10.24 -0.79
N GLN A 209 13.37 -11.57 -0.74
CA GLN A 209 14.12 -12.41 -1.69
C GLN A 209 13.71 -12.13 -3.15
N ALA A 210 12.41 -12.02 -3.42
CA ALA A 210 11.89 -11.69 -4.75
C ALA A 210 12.34 -10.30 -5.20
N ILE A 211 12.19 -9.28 -4.36
CA ILE A 211 12.57 -7.90 -4.67
C ILE A 211 14.07 -7.81 -4.93
N ASP A 212 14.90 -8.35 -4.04
CA ASP A 212 16.35 -8.31 -4.16
C ASP A 212 16.84 -9.01 -5.43
N ALA A 213 16.23 -10.16 -5.78
CA ALA A 213 16.57 -10.89 -7.00
C ALA A 213 16.19 -10.11 -8.26
N VAL A 214 14.97 -9.59 -8.34
CA VAL A 214 14.50 -8.82 -9.50
C VAL A 214 15.32 -7.54 -9.68
N ILE A 215 15.63 -6.83 -8.60
CA ILE A 215 16.48 -5.63 -8.65
C ILE A 215 17.91 -5.97 -9.10
N ALA A 216 18.41 -7.16 -8.77
CA ALA A 216 19.68 -7.69 -9.26
C ALA A 216 19.63 -8.24 -10.70
N GLY A 217 18.48 -8.15 -11.39
CA GLY A 217 18.31 -8.57 -12.77
C GLY A 217 18.06 -10.08 -12.95
N LYS A 218 17.69 -10.79 -11.89
CA LYS A 218 17.27 -12.20 -11.95
C LYS A 218 15.76 -12.31 -12.10
N THR A 219 15.28 -13.39 -12.71
CA THR A 219 13.85 -13.70 -12.76
C THR A 219 13.36 -14.32 -11.44
N LEU A 220 12.05 -14.30 -11.21
CA LEU A 220 11.47 -15.00 -10.05
C LEU A 220 11.67 -16.52 -10.13
N GLU A 221 11.73 -17.09 -11.34
CA GLU A 221 11.98 -18.53 -11.53
C GLU A 221 13.40 -18.91 -11.07
N GLU A 222 14.40 -18.11 -11.43
CA GLU A 222 15.78 -18.30 -10.98
C GLU A 222 15.91 -18.13 -9.47
N ALA A 223 15.24 -17.11 -8.92
CA ALA A 223 15.25 -16.82 -7.49
C ALA A 223 14.55 -17.91 -6.67
N GLY A 224 13.44 -18.46 -7.16
CA GLY A 224 12.71 -19.57 -6.53
C GLY A 224 13.61 -20.80 -6.34
N LYS A 225 14.42 -21.14 -7.34
CA LYS A 225 15.40 -22.25 -7.22
C LYS A 225 16.46 -22.02 -6.14
N GLN A 226 16.74 -20.76 -5.79
CA GLN A 226 17.74 -20.39 -4.78
C GLN A 226 17.17 -20.31 -3.36
N TYR A 227 15.90 -19.93 -3.22
CA TYR A 227 15.31 -19.57 -1.93
C TYR A 227 14.07 -20.39 -1.62
N SER A 228 14.13 -21.18 -0.55
CA SER A 228 13.02 -22.07 -0.15
C SER A 228 11.72 -21.33 0.17
N GLU A 229 11.79 -20.16 0.82
CA GLU A 229 10.60 -19.39 1.17
C GLU A 229 9.95 -18.82 -0.08
N LEU A 230 10.73 -18.22 -0.98
CA LEU A 230 10.22 -17.77 -2.28
C LEU A 230 9.66 -18.92 -3.10
N ASN A 231 10.35 -20.06 -3.20
CA ASN A 231 9.85 -21.21 -3.94
C ASN A 231 8.48 -21.66 -3.42
N ALA A 232 8.31 -21.77 -2.10
CA ALA A 232 7.04 -22.16 -1.49
C ALA A 232 5.91 -21.18 -1.83
N ALA A 233 6.20 -19.87 -1.89
CA ALA A 233 5.24 -18.86 -2.34
C ALA A 233 4.88 -19.03 -3.82
N LEU A 234 5.87 -19.25 -4.68
CA LEU A 234 5.67 -19.42 -6.13
C LEU A 234 4.94 -20.73 -6.45
N ASP A 235 5.19 -21.81 -5.73
CA ASP A 235 4.44 -23.07 -5.86
C ASP A 235 2.97 -22.88 -5.45
N ALA A 236 2.72 -22.08 -4.42
CA ALA A 236 1.37 -21.83 -3.90
C ALA A 236 0.52 -20.92 -4.80
N TRP A 237 1.14 -19.90 -5.41
CA TRP A 237 0.40 -18.83 -6.10
C TRP A 237 0.81 -18.58 -7.55
N GLY A 238 1.88 -19.21 -8.03
CA GLY A 238 2.43 -19.03 -9.37
C GLY A 238 3.26 -17.76 -9.53
N ILE A 239 3.91 -17.65 -10.69
CA ILE A 239 4.52 -16.41 -11.19
C ILE A 239 3.51 -15.77 -12.14
N TYR A 240 3.24 -14.47 -11.96
CA TYR A 240 2.30 -13.77 -12.82
C TYR A 240 2.88 -13.57 -14.22
N THR A 241 2.09 -13.92 -15.23
CA THR A 241 2.34 -13.57 -16.62
C THR A 241 1.11 -12.88 -17.18
N GLU A 242 1.29 -11.69 -17.72
CA GLU A 242 0.21 -10.96 -18.37
C GLU A 242 -0.33 -11.78 -19.57
N PRO A 243 -1.66 -12.01 -19.67
CA PRO A 243 -2.23 -12.75 -20.78
C PRO A 243 -1.85 -12.08 -22.11
N GLN A 244 -1.42 -12.87 -23.09
CA GLN A 244 -1.27 -12.37 -24.46
C GLN A 244 -2.66 -12.17 -25.09
N SER A 245 -3.38 -11.12 -24.71
CA SER A 245 -4.42 -10.57 -25.58
C SER A 245 -3.74 -9.72 -26.66
N GLY A 246 -4.21 -9.82 -27.90
CA GLY A 246 -3.59 -9.12 -29.02
C GLY A 246 -3.61 -7.61 -28.80
N ILE A 247 -2.61 -6.91 -29.35
CA ILE A 247 -2.42 -5.44 -29.36
C ILE A 247 -3.69 -4.62 -29.73
N PHE A 248 -4.74 -5.28 -30.25
CA PHE A 248 -5.99 -4.67 -30.71
C PHE A 248 -7.24 -5.19 -30.02
N ASP A 249 -7.14 -5.91 -28.91
CA ASP A 249 -8.33 -6.34 -28.16
C ASP A 249 -8.88 -5.16 -27.33
N LEU A 250 -9.44 -4.19 -28.05
CA LEU A 250 -10.21 -3.04 -27.56
C LEU A 250 -11.56 -3.53 -26.99
N LYS A 251 -11.51 -4.38 -25.98
CA LYS A 251 -12.67 -4.68 -25.13
C LYS A 251 -12.52 -3.96 -23.80
N GLY A 252 -12.71 -2.65 -23.89
CA GLY A 252 -13.21 -1.76 -22.85
C GLY A 252 -14.25 -0.87 -23.49
#